data_AF-A0A4R2REN5-F1
#
_entry.id   AF-A0A4R2REN5-F1
#
_cell.length_a   1.000
_cell.length_b   1.000
_cell.length_c   1.000
_cell.angle_alpha   90.00
_cell.angle_beta   90.00
_cell.angle_gamma   90.00
#
_symmetry.space_group_name_H-M   'P 1'
#
loop_
_entity.id
_entity.type
_entity.pdbx_description
1 polymer ?
#
loop_
_entity_poly.entity_id
_entity_poly.type
_entity_poly.pdbx_seq_one_letter_code
_entity_poly.pdbx_strand_id
1 'polypeptide(L)'
;MFESLKQRARSNQLTQCLPPKRTFAASRDATLLCEDDPDLRACFRRGEQVCAFEAEQRGLDLETGRHQTERAKAPDRAMLHTDSDSEPIQVKRKVRDRVRTR
;
A
#
# COMPACT_ATOMS: atom_id res chain seq x y z
N MET A 1 22.94 -37.04 -2.16
CA MET A 1 22.58 -35.88 -3.01
C MET A 1 21.08 -35.58 -2.93
N PHE A 2 20.54 -35.20 -1.75
CA PHE A 2 19.11 -34.91 -1.59
C PHE A 2 18.83 -33.79 -0.55
N GLU A 3 19.76 -32.85 -0.36
CA GLU A 3 19.56 -31.74 0.60
C GLU A 3 19.22 -30.39 -0.06
N SER A 4 19.30 -30.22 -1.39
CA SER A 4 19.13 -28.90 -2.01
C SER A 4 17.68 -28.49 -2.33
N LEU A 5 16.68 -29.33 -2.02
CA LEU A 5 15.27 -29.01 -2.32
C LEU A 5 14.45 -28.50 -1.12
N LYS A 6 14.98 -28.58 0.12
CA LYS A 6 14.28 -28.06 1.30
C LYS A 6 14.48 -26.56 1.56
N GLN A 7 15.39 -25.90 0.83
CA GLN A 7 15.65 -24.46 0.99
C GLN A 7 14.79 -23.56 0.08
N ARG A 8 14.05 -24.11 -0.89
CA ARG A 8 13.22 -23.32 -1.83
C ARG A 8 11.79 -23.05 -1.37
N ALA A 9 11.37 -23.55 -0.21
CA ALA A 9 9.98 -23.45 0.26
C ALA A 9 9.73 -22.36 1.31
N ARG A 10 10.68 -21.44 1.56
CA ARG A 10 10.52 -20.35 2.54
C ARG A 10 10.54 -18.93 1.94
N SER A 11 10.52 -18.78 0.62
CA SER A 11 10.85 -17.51 -0.04
C SER A 11 9.75 -16.95 -0.97
N ASN A 12 8.46 -17.14 -0.68
CA ASN A 12 7.42 -16.52 -1.51
C ASN A 12 6.07 -16.33 -0.82
N GLN A 13 6.04 -16.17 0.52
CA GLN A 13 4.90 -15.50 1.12
C GLN A 13 5.13 -14.01 0.91
N LEU A 14 4.45 -13.42 -0.08
CA LEU A 14 4.26 -11.97 -0.14
C LEU A 14 3.84 -11.54 1.26
N THR A 15 4.70 -10.79 1.95
CA THR A 15 4.49 -10.45 3.35
C THR A 15 3.23 -9.59 3.41
N GLN A 16 2.12 -10.15 3.91
CA GLN A 16 0.92 -9.39 4.25
C GLN A 16 1.20 -8.55 5.50
N CYS A 17 2.04 -7.53 5.35
CA CYS A 17 2.11 -6.45 6.32
C CYS A 17 0.80 -5.66 6.26
N LEU A 18 0.39 -5.08 7.40
CA LEU A 18 -0.76 -4.17 7.47
C LEU A 18 -0.65 -3.10 6.37
N PRO A 19 -1.77 -2.79 5.67
CA PRO A 19 -1.74 -1.87 4.54
C PRO A 19 -1.26 -0.47 4.98
N PRO A 20 -0.10 0.01 4.47
CA PRO A 20 0.58 1.20 5.01
C PRO A 20 -0.30 2.44 5.00
N LYS A 21 -1.17 2.56 3.99
CA LYS A 21 -2.14 3.65 3.83
C LYS A 21 -3.14 3.72 4.98
N ARG A 22 -3.72 2.59 5.40
CA ARG A 22 -4.72 2.57 6.47
C ARG A 22 -4.09 2.87 7.82
N THR A 23 -2.93 2.28 8.10
CA THR A 23 -2.18 2.53 9.33
C THR A 23 -1.68 3.97 9.39
N PHE A 24 -1.25 4.55 8.26
CA PHE A 24 -0.89 5.96 8.17
C PHE A 24 -2.08 6.87 8.49
N ALA A 25 -3.23 6.64 7.85
CA ALA A 25 -4.45 7.42 8.10
C ALA A 25 -4.89 7.33 9.57
N ALA A 26 -4.94 6.11 10.13
CA ALA A 26 -5.30 5.91 11.52
C ALA A 26 -4.32 6.58 12.50
N SER A 27 -3.01 6.54 12.20
CA SER A 27 -2.00 7.20 13.04
C SER A 27 -2.10 8.72 12.96
N ARG A 28 -2.38 9.26 11.77
CA ARG A 28 -2.59 10.69 11.57
C ARG A 28 -3.84 11.17 12.33
N ASP A 29 -4.95 10.46 12.20
CA ASP A 29 -6.20 10.79 12.89
C ASP A 29 -6.02 10.67 14.42
N ALA A 30 -5.33 9.63 14.91
CA ALA A 30 -5.00 9.50 16.32
C ALA A 30 -4.09 10.63 16.83
N THR A 31 -3.15 11.11 16.00
CA THR A 31 -2.30 12.26 16.33
C THR A 31 -3.11 13.54 16.51
N LEU A 32 -4.17 13.73 15.72
CA LEU A 32 -5.11 14.86 15.86
C LEU A 32 -6.02 14.70 17.08
N LEU A 33 -6.46 13.49 17.38
CA LEU A 33 -7.33 13.23 18.53
C LEU A 33 -6.60 13.36 19.88
N CYS A 34 -5.28 13.14 19.90
CA CYS A 34 -4.46 13.23 21.11
C CYS A 34 -3.77 14.60 21.27
N GLU A 35 -4.33 15.68 20.74
CA GLU A 35 -3.73 17.02 20.86
C GLU A 35 -3.49 17.46 22.31
N ASP A 36 -4.36 17.02 23.23
CA ASP A 36 -4.28 17.33 24.66
C ASP A 36 -3.33 16.43 25.47
N ASP A 37 -2.80 15.35 24.86
CA ASP A 37 -1.84 14.43 25.49
C ASP A 37 -0.55 14.36 24.65
N PRO A 38 0.48 15.16 24.98
CA PRO A 38 1.70 15.27 24.19
C PRO A 38 2.49 13.96 24.04
N ASP A 39 2.50 13.12 25.08
CA ASP A 39 3.27 11.88 25.10
C ASP A 39 2.62 10.83 24.19
N LEU A 40 1.29 10.73 24.28
CA LEU A 40 0.51 9.83 23.43
C LEU A 40 0.54 10.30 21.97
N ARG A 41 0.41 11.61 21.73
CA ARG A 41 0.56 12.23 20.40
C ARG A 41 1.91 11.92 19.77
N ALA A 42 3.00 11.99 20.55
CA ALA A 42 4.33 11.67 20.06
C ALA A 42 4.48 10.20 19.65
N CYS A 43 3.70 9.29 20.23
CA CYS A 43 3.68 7.88 19.84
C CYS A 43 2.98 7.69 18.49
N PHE A 44 1.81 8.31 18.29
CA PHE A 44 1.09 8.23 17.02
C PHE A 44 1.82 8.93 15.87
N ARG A 45 2.46 10.07 16.14
CA ARG A 45 3.31 10.77 15.17
C ARG A 45 4.50 9.92 14.73
N ARG A 46 5.11 9.15 15.63
CA ARG A 46 6.15 8.17 15.26
C ARG A 46 5.59 7.07 14.36
N GLY A 47 4.40 6.57 14.64
CA GLY A 47 3.72 5.59 13.77
C GLY A 47 3.47 6.12 12.36
N GLU A 48 3.02 7.38 12.25
CA GLU A 48 2.85 8.09 10.98
C GLU A 48 4.17 8.17 10.20
N GLN A 49 5.26 8.58 10.85
CA GLN A 49 6.59 8.70 10.24
C GLN A 49 7.14 7.36 9.75
N VAL A 50 6.95 6.28 10.52
CA VAL A 50 7.37 4.93 10.11
C VAL A 50 6.60 4.47 8.88
N CYS A 51 5.28 4.70 8.85
CA CYS A 51 4.47 4.35 7.68
C CYS A 51 4.88 5.16 6.44
N ALA A 52 5.16 6.45 6.60
CA ALA A 52 5.65 7.32 5.52
C ALA A 52 7.00 6.85 4.97
N PHE A 53 7.95 6.51 5.85
CA PHE A 53 9.25 5.98 5.47
C PHE A 53 9.12 4.66 4.70
N GLU A 54 8.35 3.70 5.21
CA GLU A 54 8.16 2.41 4.53
C GLU A 54 7.45 2.55 3.18
N ALA A 55 6.48 3.46 3.08
CA ALA A 55 5.82 3.75 1.81
C ALA A 55 6.79 4.33 0.78
N GLU A 56 7.66 5.26 1.19
CA GLU A 56 8.70 5.82 0.32
C GLU A 56 9.70 4.76 -0.14
N GLN A 57 10.09 3.85 0.74
CA GLN A 57 11.00 2.75 0.39
C GLN A 57 10.42 1.84 -0.68
N ARG A 58 9.11 1.64 -0.65
CA ARG A 58 8.38 0.79 -1.61
C ARG A 58 7.90 1.58 -2.83
N GLY A 59 7.88 2.91 -2.79
CA GLY A 59 7.25 3.72 -3.84
C GLY A 59 5.72 3.68 -3.80
N LEU A 60 5.14 3.47 -2.62
CA LEU A 60 3.69 3.53 -2.38
C LEU A 60 3.28 4.97 -2.11
N ASP A 61 2.32 5.47 -2.87
CA ASP A 61 1.65 6.73 -2.59
C ASP A 61 0.57 6.50 -1.53
N LEU A 62 0.75 7.09 -0.35
CA LEU A 62 -0.17 6.95 0.78
C LEU A 62 -1.51 7.69 0.58
N GLU A 63 -1.57 8.69 -0.28
CA GLU A 63 -2.82 9.40 -0.58
C GLU A 63 -3.65 8.60 -1.57
N THR A 64 -3.05 8.23 -2.70
CA THR A 64 -3.77 7.52 -3.77
C THR A 64 -3.88 6.02 -3.52
N GLY A 65 -3.01 5.44 -2.70
CA GLY A 65 -2.88 3.99 -2.52
C GLY A 65 -2.24 3.28 -3.71
N ARG A 66 -1.62 4.03 -4.63
CA ARG A 66 -0.98 3.47 -5.83
C ARG A 66 0.48 3.13 -5.56
N HIS A 67 0.85 1.89 -5.83
CA HIS A 67 2.23 1.45 -5.79
C HIS A 67 2.91 1.77 -7.13
N GLN A 68 3.99 2.57 -7.08
CA GLN A 68 4.81 2.95 -8.22
C GLN A 68 6.24 2.50 -7.95
N THR A 69 6.56 1.26 -8.33
CA THR A 69 7.87 0.63 -8.11
C THR A 69 9.03 1.43 -8.74
N GLU A 70 8.78 2.14 -9.84
CA GLU A 70 9.74 3.03 -10.49
C GLU A 70 10.17 4.22 -9.62
N ARG A 71 9.34 4.61 -8.64
CA ARG A 71 9.62 5.70 -7.69
C ARG A 71 10.11 5.21 -6.34
N ALA A 72 10.31 3.89 -6.18
CA ALA A 72 10.77 3.30 -4.93
C ALA A 72 12.24 3.65 -4.66
N LYS A 73 12.56 4.04 -3.42
CA LYS A 73 13.96 4.16 -2.99
C LYS A 73 14.68 2.81 -2.90
N ALA A 74 13.94 1.73 -2.63
CA ALA A 74 14.46 0.37 -2.54
C ALA A 74 13.68 -0.54 -3.51
N PRO A 75 14.04 -0.57 -4.81
CA PRO A 75 13.29 -1.31 -5.83
C PRO A 75 13.21 -2.82 -5.53
N ASP A 76 14.29 -3.41 -5.00
CA ASP A 76 14.32 -4.84 -4.61
C ASP A 76 13.28 -5.17 -3.52
N ARG A 77 13.01 -4.23 -2.61
CA ARG A 77 11.97 -4.38 -1.58
C ARG A 77 10.59 -4.12 -2.14
N ALA A 78 10.45 -3.16 -3.06
CA ALA A 78 9.17 -2.84 -3.69
C ALA A 78 8.59 -4.05 -4.44
N MET A 79 9.42 -4.84 -5.13
CA MET A 79 8.96 -6.04 -5.85
C MET A 79 8.40 -7.16 -4.94
N LEU A 80 8.66 -7.10 -3.63
CA LEU A 80 8.17 -8.08 -2.65
C LEU A 80 6.76 -7.77 -2.12
N HIS A 81 6.21 -6.59 -2.45
CA HIS A 81 4.95 -6.11 -1.90
C HIS A 81 3.94 -5.77 -3.00
N THR A 82 2.69 -6.21 -2.81
CA THR A 82 1.53 -5.82 -3.64
C THR A 82 0.60 -4.95 -2.82
N ASP A 83 1.09 -3.79 -2.40
CA ASP A 83 0.37 -2.86 -1.51
C ASP A 83 -0.63 -1.95 -2.26
N SER A 84 -0.76 -2.08 -3.59
CA SER A 84 -1.70 -1.29 -4.39
C SER A 84 -3.15 -1.60 -4.03
N ASP A 85 -3.93 -0.55 -3.77
CA ASP A 85 -5.38 -0.66 -3.70
C ASP A 85 -5.92 -1.14 -5.06
N SER A 86 -6.88 -2.08 -5.04
CA SER A 86 -7.56 -2.53 -6.25
C SER A 86 -8.33 -1.38 -6.89
N GLU A 87 -8.03 -1.06 -8.15
CA GLU A 87 -8.75 -0.01 -8.87
C GLU A 87 -10.24 -0.37 -9.00
N PRO A 88 -11.16 0.58 -8.79
CA PRO A 88 -12.59 0.32 -8.95
C PRO A 88 -12.91 -0.08 -10.39
N ILE A 89 -13.70 -1.14 -10.55
CA ILE A 89 -14.13 -1.65 -11.87
C ILE A 89 -14.91 -0.54 -12.58
N GLN A 90 -14.32 0.01 -13.65
CA GLN A 90 -15.01 1.00 -14.47
C GLN A 90 -16.09 0.32 -15.32
N VAL A 91 -17.35 0.43 -14.91
CA VAL A 91 -18.50 -0.04 -15.68
C VAL A 91 -18.74 0.90 -16.86
N LYS A 92 -18.23 0.54 -18.05
CA LYS A 92 -18.54 1.25 -19.29
C LYS A 92 -19.93 0.84 -19.80
N ARG A 93 -20.94 1.68 -19.57
CA ARG A 93 -22.29 1.49 -20.15
C ARG A 93 -22.24 1.80 -21.64
N LYS A 94 -22.31 0.78 -22.50
CA LYS A 94 -22.47 0.97 -23.95
C LYS A 94 -23.91 1.41 -24.24
N VAL A 95 -24.10 2.65 -24.66
CA VAL A 95 -25.36 3.11 -25.25
C VAL A 95 -25.44 2.52 -26.66
N ARG A 96 -26.47 1.71 -26.93
CA ARG A 96 -26.75 1.15 -28.25
C ARG A 96 -27.93 1.88 -28.85
N ASP A 97 -27.69 3.05 -29.44
CA ASP A 97 -28.72 3.71 -30.24
C ASP A 97 -28.87 2.93 -31.55
N ARG A 98 -30.07 2.38 -31.78
CA ARG A 98 -30.42 1.75 -33.05
C ARG A 98 -30.61 2.87 -34.09
N VAL A 99 -29.56 3.16 -34.84
CA VAL A 99 -29.67 4.02 -36.04
C VAL A 99 -30.34 3.20 -37.14
N ARG A 100 -31.49 3.67 -37.63
CA ARG A 100 -32.19 3.08 -38.78
C ARG A 100 -31.52 3.60 -40.05
N THR A 101 -30.77 2.77 -40.75
CA THR A 101 -30.18 3.11 -42.06
C THR A 101 -31.28 3.08 -43.13
N ARG A 102 -31.31 4.12 -43.99
CA ARG A 102 -32.31 4.32 -45.05
C ARG A 102 -31.96 3.53 -46.30
#